data_AF-A0A378B2H0-F1
#
_entry.id   AF-A0A378B2H0-F1
#
_cell.length_a   1.000
_cell.length_b   1.000
_cell.length_c   1.000
_cell.angle_alpha   90.00
_cell.angle_beta   90.00
_cell.angle_gamma   90.00
#
_symmetry.space_group_name_H-M   'P 1'
#
loop_
_entity.id
_entity.type
_entity.pdbx_description
1 polymer ?
#
loop_
_entity_poly.entity_id
_entity_poly.type
_entity_poly.pdbx_seq_one_letter_code
_entity_poly.pdbx_strand_id
1 'polypeptide(L)'
;MTGDYANLSCCVLGVSGSLARDHKPAAAALTQAILEAHSYAAAHPESVAQSFLAHALNTSEAEVSGILHGQGHGHHAVGEAFVKELTQYAVDLQRVQVIKPGTDTHQFAESIYANVFA
;
A
#
# COMPACT_ATOMS: atom_id res chain seq x y z
N MET A 1 4.61 -14.70 -0.94
CA MET A 1 4.97 -14.52 0.49
C MET A 1 4.29 -15.62 1.32
N THR A 2 4.81 -15.99 2.49
CA THR A 2 4.23 -17.01 3.38
C THR A 2 4.04 -16.47 4.81
N GLY A 3 3.20 -17.13 5.62
CA GLY A 3 2.96 -16.77 7.02
C GLY A 3 1.99 -15.60 7.22
N ASP A 4 1.95 -15.07 8.45
CA ASP A 4 0.94 -14.10 8.91
C ASP A 4 0.96 -12.76 8.15
N TYR A 5 2.05 -12.46 7.45
CA TYR A 5 2.26 -11.23 6.69
C TYR A 5 2.03 -11.40 5.18
N ALA A 6 1.67 -12.59 4.71
CA ALA A 6 1.58 -12.89 3.28
C ALA A 6 0.56 -12.04 2.53
N ASN A 7 -0.50 -11.61 3.22
CA ASN A 7 -1.60 -10.81 2.68
C ASN A 7 -1.74 -9.47 3.41
N LEU A 8 -0.64 -8.90 3.91
CA LEU A 8 -0.64 -7.53 4.39
C LEU A 8 -0.11 -6.60 3.29
N SER A 9 -0.78 -5.47 3.11
CA SER A 9 -0.37 -4.43 2.16
C SER A 9 1.03 -3.93 2.50
N CYS A 10 1.99 -4.13 1.59
CA CYS A 10 3.39 -3.74 1.81
C CYS A 10 3.63 -2.22 1.68
N CYS A 11 2.69 -1.49 1.08
CA CYS A 11 2.77 -0.07 0.83
C CYS A 11 1.41 0.59 1.05
N VAL A 12 1.43 1.91 1.29
CA VAL A 12 0.23 2.72 1.49
C VAL A 12 0.30 3.98 0.62
N LEU A 13 -0.84 4.47 0.16
CA LEU A 13 -0.93 5.78 -0.49
C LEU A 13 -1.29 6.83 0.56
N GLY A 14 -0.34 7.70 0.88
CA GLY A 14 -0.56 8.86 1.74
C GLY A 14 -1.02 10.08 0.92
N VAL A 15 -2.07 10.76 1.39
CA VAL A 15 -2.55 12.04 0.84
C VAL A 15 -2.74 13.06 1.96
N SER A 16 -2.70 14.35 1.64
CA SER A 16 -3.01 15.37 2.63
C SER A 16 -4.48 15.30 3.06
N GLY A 17 -4.76 15.68 4.30
CA GLY A 17 -6.14 15.74 4.79
C GLY A 17 -7.03 16.70 4.00
N SER A 18 -6.47 17.80 3.46
CA SER A 18 -7.20 18.71 2.57
C SER A 18 -7.55 18.06 1.23
N LEU A 19 -6.62 17.32 0.61
CA LEU A 19 -6.92 16.59 -0.62
C LEU A 19 -8.01 15.53 -0.40
N ALA A 20 -7.93 14.77 0.69
CA ALA A 20 -8.90 13.72 1.01
C ALA A 20 -10.31 14.26 1.34
N ARG A 21 -10.41 15.43 1.99
CA ARG A 21 -11.69 16.01 2.42
C ARG A 21 -12.28 16.99 1.42
N ASP A 22 -11.47 17.92 0.93
CA ASP A 22 -11.93 19.06 0.13
C ASP A 22 -11.93 18.74 -1.37
N HIS A 23 -11.14 17.75 -1.78
CA HIS A 23 -10.98 17.34 -3.18
C HIS A 23 -11.12 15.81 -3.34
N LYS A 24 -12.11 15.22 -2.66
CA LYS A 24 -12.35 13.77 -2.61
C LYS A 24 -12.38 13.08 -4.00
N PRO A 25 -12.98 13.64 -5.06
CA PRO A 25 -12.94 13.01 -6.39
C PRO A 25 -11.52 12.88 -6.96
N ALA A 26 -10.65 13.87 -6.72
CA ALA A 26 -9.25 13.80 -7.15
C ALA A 26 -8.47 12.75 -6.33
N ALA A 27 -8.73 12.66 -5.03
CA ALA A 27 -8.15 11.63 -4.18
C ALA A 27 -8.58 10.22 -4.62
N ALA A 28 -9.86 10.03 -4.94
CA ALA A 28 -10.38 8.77 -5.48
C ALA A 28 -9.74 8.40 -6.83
N ALA A 29 -9.63 9.36 -7.75
CA ALA A 29 -9.00 9.14 -9.04
C ALA A 29 -7.52 8.73 -8.91
N LEU A 30 -6.78 9.39 -8.00
CA LEU A 30 -5.40 9.04 -7.70
C LEU A 30 -5.30 7.62 -7.12
N THR A 31 -6.13 7.29 -6.13
CA THR A 31 -6.15 5.95 -5.53
C THR A 31 -6.48 4.89 -6.58
N GLN A 32 -7.47 5.11 -7.43
CA GLN A 32 -7.84 4.18 -8.49
C GLN A 32 -6.70 3.96 -9.48
N ALA A 33 -6.04 5.02 -9.93
CA ALA A 33 -4.91 4.92 -10.85
C ALA A 33 -3.75 4.09 -10.26
N ILE A 34 -3.49 4.24 -8.95
CA ILE A 34 -2.46 3.46 -8.25
C ILE A 34 -2.87 1.99 -8.10
N LEU A 35 -4.14 1.71 -7.75
CA LEU A 35 -4.65 0.33 -7.69
C LEU A 35 -4.50 -0.38 -9.05
N GLU A 36 -4.91 0.27 -10.13
CA GLU A 36 -4.77 -0.25 -11.49
C GLU A 36 -3.31 -0.47 -11.89
N ALA A 37 -2.42 0.47 -11.55
CA ALA A 37 -0.99 0.33 -11.80
C ALA A 37 -0.38 -0.85 -11.05
N HIS A 38 -0.79 -1.11 -9.80
CA HIS A 38 -0.35 -2.27 -9.03
C HIS A 38 -0.88 -3.59 -9.61
N SER A 39 -2.16 -3.64 -9.98
CA SER A 39 -2.73 -4.81 -10.67
C SER A 39 -1.98 -5.09 -11.98
N TYR A 40 -1.65 -4.05 -12.75
CA TYR A 40 -0.87 -4.18 -13.97
C TYR A 40 0.56 -4.67 -13.69
N ALA A 41 1.25 -4.10 -12.70
CA ALA A 41 2.60 -4.51 -12.33
C ALA A 41 2.67 -5.96 -11.85
N ALA A 42 1.63 -6.43 -11.14
CA ALA A 42 1.53 -7.83 -10.72
C ALA A 42 1.35 -8.79 -11.91
N ALA A 43 0.62 -8.38 -12.95
CA ALA A 43 0.37 -9.18 -14.14
C ALA A 43 1.49 -9.08 -15.20
N HIS A 44 2.23 -7.97 -15.23
CA HIS A 44 3.22 -7.63 -16.27
C HIS A 44 4.53 -7.07 -15.69
N PRO A 45 5.21 -7.79 -14.77
CA PRO A 45 6.39 -7.26 -14.09
C PRO A 45 7.55 -6.94 -15.04
N GLU A 46 7.76 -7.69 -16.12
CA GLU A 46 8.81 -7.41 -17.10
C GLU A 46 8.55 -6.10 -17.87
N SER A 47 7.30 -5.87 -18.28
CA SER A 47 6.91 -4.63 -18.98
C SER A 47 7.10 -3.40 -18.09
N VAL A 48 6.79 -3.52 -16.81
CA VAL A 48 7.02 -2.46 -15.83
C VAL A 48 8.51 -2.27 -15.58
N ALA A 49 9.28 -3.35 -15.44
CA ALA A 49 10.73 -3.28 -15.28
C ALA A 49 11.41 -2.55 -16.45
N GLN A 50 11.05 -2.90 -17.68
CA GLN A 50 11.57 -2.26 -18.88
C GLN A 50 11.27 -0.75 -18.90
N SER A 51 10.04 -0.38 -18.56
CA SER A 51 9.63 1.03 -18.50
C SER A 51 10.37 1.79 -17.39
N PHE A 52 10.61 1.14 -16.25
CA PHE A 52 11.29 1.73 -15.11
C PHE A 52 12.79 1.96 -15.33
N LEU A 53 13.44 1.20 -16.23
CA LEU A 53 14.88 1.33 -16.46
C LEU A 53 15.34 2.72 -16.90
N ALA A 54 14.48 3.47 -17.61
CA ALA A 54 14.77 4.85 -17.98
C ALA A 54 14.97 5.78 -16.76
N HIS A 55 14.50 5.36 -15.60
CA HIS A 55 14.53 6.10 -14.34
C HIS A 55 15.43 5.46 -13.28
N ALA A 56 16.00 4.29 -13.57
CA ALA A 56 16.80 3.53 -12.63
C ALA A 56 18.30 3.80 -12.80
N LEU A 57 19.05 3.79 -11.70
CA LEU A 57 20.51 3.92 -11.70
C LEU A 57 21.13 2.60 -11.27
N ASN A 58 22.16 2.15 -12.00
CA ASN A 58 22.97 0.98 -11.64
C ASN A 58 22.17 -0.32 -11.44
N THR A 59 21.17 -0.58 -12.28
CA THR A 59 20.41 -1.83 -12.25
C THR A 59 20.07 -2.32 -13.66
N SER A 60 19.62 -3.56 -13.77
CA SER A 60 19.21 -4.23 -15.00
C SER A 60 17.73 -4.60 -14.99
N GLU A 61 17.16 -4.86 -16.16
CA GLU A 61 15.76 -5.29 -16.29
C GLU A 61 15.48 -6.54 -15.46
N ALA A 62 16.42 -7.49 -15.48
CA ALA A 62 16.32 -8.74 -14.76
C ALA A 62 16.27 -8.55 -13.24
N GLU A 63 17.06 -7.61 -12.70
CA GLU A 63 17.04 -7.27 -11.28
C GLU A 63 15.72 -6.59 -10.88
N VAL A 64 15.24 -5.63 -11.68
CA VAL A 64 13.98 -4.93 -11.40
C VAL A 64 12.80 -5.91 -11.50
N SER A 65 12.75 -6.74 -12.54
CA SER A 65 11.71 -7.77 -12.69
C SER A 65 11.76 -8.77 -11.52
N GLY A 66 12.96 -9.22 -11.12
CA GLY A 66 13.13 -10.08 -9.96
C GLY A 66 12.60 -9.47 -8.67
N ILE A 67 12.79 -8.16 -8.45
CA ILE A 67 12.19 -7.44 -7.33
C ILE A 67 10.67 -7.45 -7.45
N LEU A 68 10.11 -7.07 -8.61
CA LEU A 68 8.66 -6.99 -8.82
C LEU A 68 7.96 -8.34 -8.60
N HIS A 69 8.56 -9.45 -9.03
CA HIS A 69 8.08 -10.81 -8.76
C HIS A 69 8.08 -11.16 -7.26
N GLY A 70 8.99 -10.58 -6.49
CA GLY A 70 9.07 -10.75 -5.04
C GLY A 70 8.08 -9.89 -4.25
N GLN A 71 7.47 -8.88 -4.87
CA GLN A 71 6.56 -7.94 -4.23
C GLN A 71 5.11 -8.41 -4.28
N GLY A 72 4.34 -8.10 -3.24
CA GLY A 72 2.91 -8.41 -3.13
C GLY A 72 1.98 -7.47 -3.91
N HIS A 73 2.34 -7.01 -5.12
CA HIS A 73 1.54 -6.02 -5.87
C HIS A 73 0.12 -6.48 -6.22
N GLY A 74 -0.13 -7.79 -6.23
CA GLY A 74 -1.47 -8.35 -6.44
C GLY A 74 -2.41 -8.25 -5.23
N HIS A 75 -1.90 -7.85 -4.05
CA HIS A 75 -2.70 -7.60 -2.86
C HIS A 75 -2.85 -6.10 -2.65
N HIS A 76 -4.07 -5.60 -2.85
CA HIS A 76 -4.38 -4.17 -2.78
C HIS A 76 -5.71 -3.96 -2.06
N ALA A 77 -5.67 -4.08 -0.73
CA ALA A 77 -6.84 -3.94 0.12
C ALA A 77 -7.36 -2.50 0.15
N VAL A 78 -8.67 -2.37 0.24
CA VAL A 78 -9.38 -1.09 0.43
C VAL A 78 -10.50 -1.27 1.45
N GLY A 79 -11.01 -0.16 1.98
CA GLY A 79 -12.12 -0.19 2.94
C GLY A 79 -11.76 -0.95 4.20
N GLU A 80 -12.73 -1.71 4.71
CA GLU A 80 -12.61 -2.46 5.96
C GLU A 80 -11.47 -3.49 5.95
N ALA A 81 -11.17 -4.09 4.80
CA ALA A 81 -10.04 -5.01 4.68
C ALA A 81 -8.72 -4.29 4.98
N PHE A 82 -8.55 -3.08 4.46
CA PHE A 82 -7.35 -2.29 4.70
C PHE A 82 -7.26 -1.77 6.14
N VAL A 83 -8.39 -1.38 6.75
CA VAL A 83 -8.43 -1.00 8.18
C VAL A 83 -7.95 -2.15 9.08
N LYS A 84 -8.34 -3.40 8.77
CA LYS A 84 -7.87 -4.59 9.50
C LYS A 84 -6.37 -4.80 9.37
N GLU A 85 -5.81 -4.58 8.18
CA GLU A 85 -4.37 -4.67 7.95
C GLU A 85 -3.60 -3.57 8.70
N LEU A 86 -4.08 -2.33 8.67
CA LEU A 86 -3.52 -1.23 9.45
C LEU A 86 -3.60 -1.50 10.96
N THR A 87 -4.69 -2.11 11.42
CA THR A 87 -4.86 -2.53 12.83
C THR A 87 -3.78 -3.53 13.22
N GLN A 88 -3.50 -4.52 12.36
CA GLN A 88 -2.45 -5.50 12.60
C GLN A 88 -1.07 -4.83 12.71
N TYR A 89 -0.73 -3.91 11.80
CA TYR A 89 0.50 -3.13 11.90
C TYR A 89 0.57 -2.31 13.19
N ALA A 90 -0.54 -1.68 13.61
CA ALA A 90 -0.58 -0.92 14.85
C ALA A 90 -0.40 -1.82 16.10
N VAL A 91 -0.94 -3.03 16.09
CA VAL A 91 -0.72 -4.04 17.14
C VAL A 91 0.76 -4.42 17.21
N ASP A 92 1.41 -4.67 16.07
CA ASP A 92 2.82 -5.04 16.05
C ASP A 92 3.72 -3.89 16.52
N LEU A 93 3.42 -2.66 16.10
CA LEU A 93 4.10 -1.46 16.59
C LEU A 93 3.89 -1.22 18.09
N GLN A 94 2.74 -1.59 18.64
CA GLN A 94 2.48 -1.54 20.08
C GLN A 94 3.30 -2.58 20.85
N ARG A 95 3.44 -3.80 20.30
CA ARG A 95 4.27 -4.87 20.89
C ARG A 95 5.75 -4.48 21.01
N VAL A 96 6.27 -3.76 20.01
CA VAL A 96 7.64 -3.24 20.02
C VAL A 96 7.77 -1.84 20.63
N GLN A 97 6.72 -1.36 21.33
CA GLN A 97 6.70 -0.12 22.10
C GLN A 97 6.88 1.18 21.29
N VAL A 98 6.62 1.14 19.98
CA VAL A 98 6.55 2.34 19.12
C VAL A 98 5.22 3.06 19.34
N ILE A 99 4.12 2.30 19.43
CA ILE A 99 2.79 2.81 19.81
C ILE A 99 2.57 2.54 21.31
N LYS A 100 1.92 3.48 22.02
CA LYS A 100 1.65 3.35 23.46
C LYS A 100 0.74 2.14 23.73
N PRO A 101 0.96 1.38 24.82
CA PRO A 101 0.12 0.23 25.18
C PRO A 101 -1.37 0.54 25.41
N GLY A 102 -1.72 1.79 25.74
CA GLY A 102 -3.11 2.22 25.95
C GLY A 102 -3.83 2.71 24.69
N THR A 103 -3.18 2.71 23.53
CA THR A 103 -3.80 3.09 22.25
C THR A 103 -4.72 1.97 21.78
N ASP A 104 -5.98 2.30 21.50
CA ASP A 104 -6.88 1.43 20.73
C ASP A 104 -6.39 1.40 19.27
N THR A 105 -5.86 0.24 18.85
CA THR A 105 -5.22 0.07 17.54
C THR A 105 -6.22 0.11 16.39
N HIS A 106 -7.46 -0.32 16.62
CA HIS A 106 -8.51 -0.29 15.61
C HIS A 106 -8.99 1.15 15.41
N GLN A 107 -9.32 1.85 16.50
CA GLN A 107 -9.71 3.26 16.43
C GLN A 107 -8.60 4.12 15.82
N PHE A 108 -7.34 3.81 16.12
CA PHE A 108 -6.21 4.47 15.48
C PHE A 108 -6.17 4.22 13.96
N ALA A 109 -6.33 2.97 13.53
CA ALA A 109 -6.38 2.63 12.10
C ALA A 109 -7.53 3.33 11.37
N GLU A 110 -8.73 3.38 11.95
CA GLU A 110 -9.88 4.13 11.41
C GLU A 110 -9.58 5.63 11.30
N SER A 111 -8.86 6.19 12.28
CA SER A 111 -8.57 7.64 12.31
C SER A 111 -7.61 8.10 11.21
N ILE A 112 -6.74 7.20 10.74
CA ILE A 112 -5.75 7.50 9.69
C ILE A 112 -6.20 7.03 8.31
N TYR A 113 -7.22 6.17 8.23
CA TYR A 113 -7.77 5.69 6.97
C TYR A 113 -8.76 6.71 6.38
N ALA A 114 -8.52 7.13 5.14
CA ALA A 114 -9.44 7.97 4.38
C ALA A 114 -10.17 7.14 3.33
N ASN A 115 -11.47 6.91 3.51
CA ASN A 115 -12.29 6.25 2.49
C ASN A 115 -12.67 7.24 1.37
N VAL A 116 -11.88 7.24 0.31
CA VAL A 116 -12.09 8.12 -0.85
C VAL A 116 -13.17 7.62 -1.82
N PHE A 117 -13.60 6.36 -1.72
CA PHE A 117 -14.59 5.74 -2.62
C PHE A 117 -16.03 5.71 -2.08
N ALA A 118 -16.24 6.07 -0.81
CA ALA A 118 -17.57 6.13 -0.18
C ALA A 118 -18.41 7.34 -0.62
#